data_AF-A0A2E3XPC4-F1
#
_entry.id   AF-A0A2E3XPC4-F1
#
_cell.length_a   1.000
_cell.length_b   1.000
_cell.length_c   1.000
_cell.angle_alpha   90.00
_cell.angle_beta   90.00
_cell.angle_gamma   90.00
#
_symmetry.space_group_name_H-M   'P 1'
#
loop_
_entity.id
_entity.type
_entity.pdbx_description
1 polymer ?
#
loop_
_entity_poly.entity_id
_entity_poly.type
_entity_poly.pdbx_seq_one_letter_code
_entity_poly.pdbx_strand_id
1 'polypeptide(L)'
;MLNVEFIFDKDCPNVKASRANLMKAFSNINLNARWKEWDRNSDVAPVYVKKHGSPTILINGVDIMGVEPESDANCCRLYEGSGIPSIELISSKLMEAANSFPSKKSKVFDFLGIVSTGPVLGVAFLAKAACPLCYPAIADILSSVGLGFLFEGYYFNSVVFRNNYFRAWF
;
A
#
# COMPACT_ATOMS: atom_id res chain seq x y z
N MET A 1 10.89 -0.24 7.01
CA MET A 1 10.53 0.80 8.00
C MET A 1 10.42 2.09 7.24
N LEU A 2 9.37 2.89 7.48
CA LEU A 2 9.13 4.17 6.81
C LEU A 2 10.30 5.13 7.09
N ASN A 3 10.98 5.58 6.04
CA ASN A 3 12.05 6.57 6.13
C ASN A 3 11.49 7.91 5.70
N VAL A 4 11.43 8.87 6.62
CA VAL A 4 10.96 10.23 6.34
C VAL A 4 12.10 11.20 6.58
N GLU A 5 12.31 12.11 5.65
CA GLU A 5 13.33 13.14 5.70
C GLU A 5 12.70 14.51 5.51
N PHE A 6 13.09 15.48 6.33
CA PHE A 6 12.64 16.86 6.28
C PHE A 6 13.84 17.75 5.98
N ILE A 7 13.85 18.31 4.77
CA ILE A 7 14.91 19.15 4.25
C ILE A 7 14.48 20.61 4.38
N PHE A 8 15.33 21.43 4.96
CA PHE A 8 15.04 22.83 5.20
C PHE A 8 16.28 23.71 5.06
N ASP A 9 16.02 25.01 4.92
CA ASP A 9 16.97 26.09 5.12
C ASP A 9 16.61 26.82 6.42
N LYS A 10 17.61 27.21 7.23
CA LYS A 10 17.41 27.97 8.47
C LYS A 10 16.72 29.31 8.23
N ASP A 11 16.96 29.93 7.08
CA ASP A 11 16.42 31.25 6.76
C ASP A 11 14.99 31.18 6.16
N CYS A 12 14.44 29.97 5.99
CA CYS A 12 13.11 29.81 5.42
C CYS A 12 12.01 30.06 6.48
N PRO A 13 11.06 30.99 6.24
CA PRO A 13 10.02 31.32 7.21
C PRO A 13 9.00 30.19 7.43
N ASN A 14 8.89 29.27 6.47
CA ASN A 14 7.86 28.22 6.46
C ASN A 14 8.24 26.99 7.29
N VAL A 15 9.49 26.86 7.74
CA VAL A 15 10.02 25.67 8.41
C VAL A 15 9.21 25.27 9.64
N LYS A 16 8.89 26.25 10.50
CA LYS A 16 8.15 25.99 11.74
C LYS A 16 6.75 25.47 11.46
N ALA A 17 6.06 26.06 10.48
CA ALA A 17 4.72 25.65 10.08
C ALA A 17 4.72 24.27 9.41
N SER A 18 5.67 24.01 8.50
CA SER A 18 5.80 22.73 7.82
C SER A 18 6.14 21.59 8.77
N ARG A 19 7.02 21.81 9.76
CA ARG A 19 7.33 20.83 10.81
C ARG A 19 6.10 20.52 11.66
N ALA A 20 5.31 21.53 12.01
CA ALA A 20 4.06 21.34 12.75
C ALA A 20 3.04 20.52 11.93
N ASN A 21 2.92 20.79 10.63
CA ASN A 21 2.04 20.03 9.73
C ASN A 21 2.50 18.58 9.56
N LEU A 22 3.81 18.34 9.43
CA LEU A 22 4.37 16.98 9.39
C LEU A 22 4.05 16.20 10.65
N MET A 23 4.22 16.81 11.83
CA MET A 23 3.87 16.19 13.11
C MET A 23 2.37 15.88 13.21
N LYS A 24 1.50 16.82 12.82
CA LYS A 24 0.05 16.60 12.77
C LYS A 24 -0.34 15.47 11.81
N ALA A 25 0.32 15.40 10.66
CA ALA A 25 0.06 14.34 9.68
C ALA A 25 0.39 12.95 10.23
N PHE A 26 1.52 12.79 10.93
CA PHE A 26 1.84 11.53 11.64
C PHE A 26 0.76 11.16 12.67
N SER A 27 0.30 12.13 13.46
CA SER A 27 -0.78 11.92 14.43
C SER A 27 -2.10 11.52 13.77
N ASN A 28 -2.47 12.15 12.64
CA ASN A 28 -3.72 11.87 11.92
C ASN A 28 -3.83 10.42 11.44
N ILE A 29 -2.70 9.80 11.11
CA ILE A 29 -2.64 8.42 10.62
C ILE A 29 -2.16 7.41 11.67
N ASN A 30 -2.09 7.83 12.95
CA ASN A 30 -1.65 7.00 14.09
C ASN A 30 -0.27 6.32 13.87
N LEU A 31 0.66 7.02 13.21
CA LEU A 31 2.04 6.57 13.07
C LEU A 31 2.95 7.28 14.07
N ASN A 32 3.92 6.54 14.60
CA ASN A 32 4.95 7.11 15.45
C ASN A 32 5.78 8.14 14.67
N ALA A 33 5.75 9.39 15.12
CA ALA A 33 6.38 10.51 14.45
C ALA A 33 7.92 10.40 14.55
N ARG A 34 8.55 9.93 13.48
CA ARG A 34 10.02 9.80 13.36
C ARG A 34 10.46 10.20 11.96
N TRP A 35 11.34 11.18 11.87
CA TRP A 35 11.97 11.61 10.63
C TRP A 35 13.40 12.10 10.90
N LYS A 36 14.21 12.19 9.85
CA LYS A 36 15.52 12.84 9.88
C LYS A 36 15.38 14.26 9.39
N GLU A 37 16.14 15.18 9.97
CA GLU A 37 16.18 16.56 9.53
C GLU A 37 17.51 16.88 8.87
N TRP A 38 17.45 17.63 7.77
CA TRP A 38 18.63 18.09 7.05
C TRP A 38 18.56 19.59 6.81
N ASP A 39 19.52 20.31 7.36
CA ASP A 39 19.82 21.68 6.94
C ASP A 39 20.63 21.62 5.65
N ARG A 40 20.04 22.04 4.54
CA ARG A 40 20.67 21.97 3.21
C ARG A 40 21.94 22.83 3.08
N ASN A 41 22.06 23.88 3.90
CA ASN A 41 23.22 24.78 3.91
C ASN A 41 24.34 24.27 4.81
N SER A 42 24.13 23.13 5.48
CA SER A 42 25.16 22.52 6.30
C SER A 42 26.22 21.82 5.46
N ASP A 43 27.48 21.90 5.90
CA ASP A 43 28.60 21.21 5.27
C ASP A 43 28.50 19.68 5.38
N VAL A 44 27.81 19.19 6.42
CA VAL A 44 27.58 17.74 6.62
C VAL A 44 26.35 17.22 5.86
N ALA A 45 25.60 18.08 5.18
CA ALA A 45 24.43 17.66 4.43
C ALA A 45 24.83 16.89 3.17
N PRO A 46 24.20 15.74 2.89
CA PRO A 46 24.44 14.99 1.67
C PRO A 46 24.18 15.83 0.40
N VAL A 47 24.92 15.53 -0.67
CA VAL A 47 24.82 16.28 -1.94
C VAL A 47 23.40 16.30 -2.51
N TYR A 48 22.62 15.21 -2.36
CA TYR A 48 21.25 15.17 -2.85
C TYR A 48 20.33 16.15 -2.12
N VAL A 49 20.51 16.33 -0.80
CA VAL A 49 19.71 17.26 0.02
C VAL A 49 19.86 18.69 -0.48
N LYS A 50 21.08 19.08 -0.89
CA LYS A 50 21.38 20.44 -1.35
C LYS A 50 20.61 20.85 -2.60
N LYS A 51 20.11 19.87 -3.38
CA LYS A 51 19.33 20.10 -4.60
C LYS A 51 17.84 20.35 -4.35
N HIS A 52 17.34 20.12 -3.14
CA HIS A 52 15.92 20.33 -2.82
C HIS A 52 15.66 21.74 -2.28
N GLY A 53 14.56 22.36 -2.71
CA GLY A 53 14.06 23.62 -2.14
C GLY A 53 13.58 23.48 -0.69
N SER A 54 13.48 24.59 0.04
CA SER A 54 13.00 24.58 1.43
C SER A 54 11.53 25.02 1.54
N PRO A 55 10.69 24.38 2.37
CA PRO A 55 10.89 23.07 2.98
C PRO A 55 10.54 21.94 1.98
N THR A 56 11.22 20.80 2.07
CA THR A 56 10.90 19.59 1.30
C THR A 56 10.75 18.39 2.22
N ILE A 57 9.73 17.57 1.99
CA ILE A 57 9.53 16.29 2.69
C ILE A 57 9.78 15.17 1.70
N LEU A 58 10.69 14.26 2.05
CA LEU A 58 10.91 13.02 1.31
C LEU A 58 10.36 11.84 2.12
N ILE A 59 9.66 10.94 1.45
CA ILE A 59 9.21 9.67 1.99
C ILE A 59 9.88 8.58 1.16
N ASN A 60 10.72 7.78 1.82
CA ASN A 60 11.54 6.74 1.20
C ASN A 60 12.42 7.28 0.05
N GLY A 61 12.91 8.51 0.20
CA GLY A 61 13.71 9.20 -0.82
C GLY A 61 12.89 9.82 -1.96
N VAL A 62 11.56 9.68 -1.96
CA VAL A 62 10.67 10.26 -2.96
C VAL A 62 10.02 11.52 -2.41
N ASP A 63 10.02 12.60 -3.20
CA ASP A 63 9.34 13.85 -2.84
C ASP A 63 7.82 13.66 -2.74
N ILE A 64 7.17 14.29 -1.76
CA ILE A 64 5.71 14.19 -1.58
C ILE A 64 4.90 14.71 -2.79
N MET A 65 5.47 15.61 -3.61
CA MET A 65 4.90 16.06 -4.88
C MET A 65 5.32 15.19 -6.08
N GLY A 66 6.22 14.22 -5.89
CA GLY A 66 6.74 13.37 -6.96
C GLY A 66 7.64 14.10 -7.96
N VAL A 67 8.08 15.31 -7.64
CA VAL A 67 8.92 16.14 -8.52
C VAL A 67 10.39 15.92 -8.17
N GLU A 68 11.19 15.58 -9.17
CA GLU A 68 12.64 15.47 -9.02
C GLU A 68 13.26 16.83 -8.65
N PRO A 69 14.34 16.84 -7.87
CA PRO A 69 15.01 18.10 -7.52
C PRO A 69 15.61 18.74 -8.77
N GLU A 70 15.15 19.95 -9.09
CA GLU A 70 15.79 20.78 -10.10
C GLU A 70 17.15 21.24 -9.56
N SER A 71 18.21 21.09 -10.37
CA SER A 71 19.52 21.65 -10.04
C SER A 71 19.36 23.15 -9.83
N ASP A 72 19.87 23.66 -8.70
CA ASP A 72 19.80 25.07 -8.28
C ASP A 72 18.48 25.56 -7.69
N ALA A 73 17.73 24.68 -6.99
CA ALA A 73 16.60 25.08 -6.18
C ALA A 73 17.00 25.94 -4.96
N ASN A 74 17.71 27.06 -5.10
CA ASN A 74 17.98 28.04 -4.02
C ASN A 74 16.73 28.84 -3.60
N CYS A 75 15.55 28.38 -4.00
CA CYS A 75 14.29 29.05 -3.81
C CYS A 75 13.44 28.32 -2.75
N CYS A 76 12.48 29.06 -2.18
CA CYS A 76 11.42 28.45 -1.40
C CYS A 76 10.60 27.51 -2.29
N ARG A 77 10.25 26.33 -1.77
CA ARG A 77 9.36 25.40 -2.45
C ARG A 77 7.92 25.88 -2.30
N LEU A 78 7.12 25.71 -3.35
CA LEU A 78 5.71 26.04 -3.35
C LEU A 78 4.84 24.78 -3.36
N TYR A 79 3.79 24.82 -2.56
CA TYR A 79 2.76 23.83 -2.35
C TYR A 79 1.40 24.51 -2.53
N GLU A 80 0.74 24.26 -3.67
CA GLU A 80 -0.58 24.82 -3.99
C GLU A 80 -0.64 26.36 -3.83
N GLY A 81 0.46 27.05 -4.18
CA GLY A 81 0.59 28.51 -4.06
C GLY A 81 1.02 29.02 -2.69
N SER A 82 1.11 28.15 -1.68
CA SER A 82 1.73 28.44 -0.38
C SER A 82 3.18 27.93 -0.34
N GLY A 83 3.97 28.27 0.67
CA GLY A 83 5.27 27.63 0.90
C GLY A 83 5.24 26.50 1.94
N ILE A 84 4.04 26.00 2.28
CA ILE A 84 3.84 25.06 3.39
C ILE A 84 3.02 23.87 2.87
N PRO A 85 3.52 22.63 2.95
CA PRO A 85 2.73 21.46 2.59
C PRO A 85 1.52 21.30 3.52
N SER A 86 0.35 21.00 2.94
CA SER A 86 -0.89 20.76 3.68
C SER A 86 -0.82 19.46 4.48
N ILE A 87 -1.61 19.38 5.55
CA ILE A 87 -1.62 18.20 6.41
C ILE A 87 -2.20 17.00 5.65
N GLU A 88 -3.20 17.25 4.82
CA GLU A 88 -3.90 16.27 4.01
C GLU A 88 -2.96 15.62 2.99
N LEU A 89 -2.15 16.43 2.30
CA LEU A 89 -1.14 15.95 1.34
C LEU A 89 -0.09 15.06 2.03
N ILE A 90 0.43 15.50 3.18
CA ILE A 90 1.43 14.72 3.92
C ILE A 90 0.80 13.41 4.42
N SER A 91 -0.42 13.47 4.96
CA SER A 91 -1.11 12.31 5.53
C SER A 91 -1.40 11.26 4.47
N SER A 92 -1.89 11.68 3.28
CA SER A 92 -2.16 10.76 2.18
C SER A 92 -0.89 10.07 1.70
N LYS A 93 0.20 10.81 1.52
CA LYS A 93 1.49 10.25 1.06
C LYS A 93 2.14 9.33 2.10
N LEU A 94 2.05 9.67 3.38
CA LEU A 94 2.53 8.78 4.46
C LEU A 94 1.71 7.48 4.52
N MET A 95 0.39 7.56 4.35
CA MET A 95 -0.49 6.39 4.33
C MET A 95 -0.22 5.49 3.11
N GLU A 96 -0.10 6.07 1.92
CA GLU A 96 0.30 5.37 0.70
C GLU A 96 1.63 4.63 0.90
N ALA A 97 2.64 5.32 1.45
CA ALA A 97 3.95 4.74 1.70
C ALA A 97 3.93 3.65 2.78
N ALA A 98 3.15 3.83 3.85
CA ALA A 98 3.02 2.83 4.91
C ALA A 98 2.40 1.52 4.39
N ASN A 99 1.43 1.62 3.48
CA ASN A 99 0.76 0.48 2.86
C ASN A 99 1.61 -0.19 1.76
N SER A 100 2.50 0.56 1.10
CA SER A 100 3.37 0.03 0.04
C SER A 100 4.62 -0.67 0.58
N PHE A 101 4.96 -0.49 1.86
CA PHE A 101 5.97 -1.36 2.47
C PHE A 101 5.46 -2.79 2.46
N PRO A 102 6.19 -3.73 1.81
CA PRO A 102 5.94 -5.14 2.04
C PRO A 102 6.22 -5.38 3.53
N SER A 103 5.15 -5.41 4.32
CA SER A 103 5.15 -6.05 5.62
C SER A 103 5.80 -7.40 5.37
N LYS A 104 6.91 -7.65 6.08
CA LYS A 104 7.77 -8.82 5.98
C LYS A 104 6.91 -10.07 6.18
N LYS A 105 6.15 -10.50 5.17
CA LYS A 105 5.51 -11.79 5.09
C LYS A 105 6.67 -12.75 4.90
N SER A 106 7.14 -13.25 6.04
CA SER A 106 7.87 -14.50 6.21
C SER A 106 8.47 -15.06 4.92
N LYS A 107 9.79 -14.83 4.73
CA LYS A 107 10.69 -15.69 3.95
C LYS A 107 10.75 -17.14 4.47
N VAL A 108 9.65 -17.64 5.05
CA VAL A 108 9.47 -19.02 5.49
C VAL A 108 8.89 -19.86 4.34
N PHE A 109 8.33 -19.22 3.30
CA PHE A 109 7.77 -19.90 2.12
C PHE A 109 8.71 -20.00 0.90
N ASP A 110 9.91 -19.41 0.95
CA ASP A 110 10.85 -19.43 -0.19
C ASP A 110 12.05 -20.37 0.00
N PHE A 111 12.22 -20.97 1.18
CA PHE A 111 13.40 -21.81 1.48
C PHE A 111 13.08 -23.20 2.05
N LEU A 112 11.82 -23.63 2.00
CA LEU A 112 11.38 -24.95 2.48
C LEU A 112 10.59 -25.70 1.41
N GLY A 113 11.22 -25.86 0.24
CA GLY A 113 10.66 -26.64 -0.87
C GLY A 113 11.68 -27.47 -1.67
N ILE A 114 12.95 -27.53 -1.25
CA ILE A 114 13.94 -28.49 -1.79
C ILE A 114 14.22 -29.54 -0.72
N VAL A 115 13.23 -30.42 -0.48
CA VAL A 115 13.43 -31.85 -0.17
C VAL A 115 12.09 -32.55 -0.46
N SER A 116 11.94 -33.09 -1.66
CA SER A 116 10.97 -34.16 -1.91
C SER A 116 11.47 -35.12 -2.98
N THR A 117 12.49 -35.90 -2.60
CA THR A 117 12.47 -37.32 -2.96
C THR A 117 11.78 -38.07 -1.81
N GLY A 118 10.44 -38.20 -1.88
CA GLY A 118 9.67 -39.06 -0.96
C GLY A 118 8.17 -38.74 -0.94
N PRO A 119 7.27 -39.74 -1.04
CA PRO A 119 5.88 -39.54 -1.48
C PRO A 119 4.90 -39.46 -0.31
N VAL A 120 4.18 -38.34 -0.13
CA VAL A 120 3.06 -38.27 0.81
C VAL A 120 1.92 -37.41 0.25
N LEU A 121 1.04 -38.07 -0.50
CA LEU A 121 -0.42 -37.88 -0.64
C LEU A 121 -1.05 -36.71 0.15
N GLY A 122 -0.85 -35.45 -0.26
CA GLY A 122 -1.49 -34.31 0.43
C GLY A 122 -1.83 -33.09 -0.42
N VAL A 123 -1.28 -32.98 -1.63
CA VAL A 123 -1.42 -31.79 -2.49
C VAL A 123 -2.44 -31.94 -3.63
N ALA A 124 -3.11 -33.07 -3.75
CA ALA A 124 -4.14 -33.28 -4.78
C ALA A 124 -5.52 -32.66 -4.44
N PHE A 125 -5.74 -32.19 -3.21
CA PHE A 125 -7.09 -31.78 -2.76
C PHE A 125 -7.44 -30.31 -2.97
N LEU A 126 -6.48 -29.41 -3.18
CA LEU A 126 -6.77 -27.98 -3.36
C LEU A 126 -6.74 -27.51 -4.82
N ALA A 127 -6.20 -28.33 -5.74
CA ALA A 127 -6.32 -28.08 -7.18
C ALA A 127 -7.69 -28.48 -7.76
N LYS A 128 -8.54 -29.17 -6.97
CA LYS A 128 -9.85 -29.66 -7.42
C LYS A 128 -11.00 -28.68 -7.18
N ALA A 129 -10.78 -27.56 -6.49
CA ALA A 129 -11.79 -26.54 -6.20
C ALA A 129 -12.10 -25.58 -7.38
N ALA A 130 -11.44 -25.76 -8.52
CA ALA A 130 -11.68 -25.02 -9.76
C ALA A 130 -12.22 -25.89 -10.90
N CYS A 131 -12.70 -27.11 -10.62
CA CYS A 131 -13.37 -27.95 -11.61
C CYS A 131 -14.89 -27.69 -11.58
N PRO A 132 -15.55 -27.36 -12.71
CA PRO A 132 -17.01 -27.14 -12.76
C PRO A 132 -17.85 -28.36 -12.32
N LEU A 133 -17.23 -29.54 -12.14
CA LEU A 133 -17.88 -30.76 -11.68
C LEU A 133 -17.82 -30.98 -10.15
N CYS A 134 -16.99 -30.24 -9.40
CA CYS A 134 -16.82 -30.44 -7.94
C CYS A 134 -17.80 -29.62 -7.10
N TYR A 135 -18.43 -28.61 -7.71
CA TYR A 135 -19.40 -27.73 -7.07
C TYR A 135 -20.63 -28.45 -6.50
N PRO A 136 -21.28 -29.43 -7.19
CA PRO A 136 -22.43 -30.15 -6.62
C PRO A 136 -22.07 -30.91 -5.33
N ALA A 137 -20.86 -31.48 -5.24
CA ALA A 137 -20.41 -32.17 -4.03
C ALA A 137 -20.16 -31.20 -2.85
N ILE A 138 -19.69 -29.98 -3.14
CA ILE A 138 -19.51 -28.93 -2.12
C ILE A 138 -20.87 -28.37 -1.67
N ALA A 139 -21.83 -28.26 -2.60
CA ALA A 139 -23.19 -27.83 -2.31
C ALA A 139 -23.92 -28.81 -1.37
N ASP A 140 -23.76 -30.13 -1.56
CA ASP A 140 -24.37 -31.13 -0.68
C ASP A 140 -23.81 -31.07 0.75
N ILE A 141 -22.50 -30.87 0.89
CA ILE A 141 -21.86 -30.72 2.20
C ILE A 141 -22.37 -29.46 2.91
N LEU A 142 -22.51 -28.33 2.22
CA LEU A 142 -23.01 -27.09 2.80
C LEU A 142 -24.52 -27.13 3.09
N SER A 143 -25.28 -27.90 2.32
CA SER A 143 -26.70 -28.19 2.56
C SER A 143 -26.90 -28.94 3.88
N SER A 144 -26.03 -29.92 4.17
CA SER A 144 -26.05 -30.64 5.46
C SER A 144 -25.75 -29.75 6.67
N VAL A 145 -25.12 -28.59 6.48
CA VAL A 145 -24.81 -27.61 7.54
C VAL A 145 -25.89 -26.52 7.64
N GLY A 146 -26.88 -26.51 6.73
CA GLY A 146 -28.00 -25.56 6.75
C GLY A 146 -27.66 -24.16 6.22
N LEU A 147 -26.51 -24.00 5.55
CA LEU A 147 -26.02 -22.72 5.02
C LEU A 147 -26.40 -22.49 3.53
N GLY A 148 -27.30 -23.31 2.97
CA GLY A 148 -27.69 -23.25 1.56
C GLY A 148 -28.29 -21.91 1.11
N PHE A 149 -28.89 -21.14 2.03
CA PHE A 149 -29.53 -19.85 1.74
C PHE A 149 -28.56 -18.73 1.34
N LEU A 150 -27.24 -18.91 1.54
CA LEU A 150 -26.22 -17.92 1.15
C LEU A 150 -25.81 -18.03 -0.33
N PHE A 151 -26.17 -19.12 -1.02
CA PHE A 151 -25.77 -19.34 -2.42
C PHE A 151 -26.74 -18.80 -3.48
N GLU A 152 -27.97 -18.43 -3.07
CA GLU A 152 -29.01 -17.90 -3.98
C GLU A 152 -28.58 -16.61 -4.70
N GLY A 153 -27.58 -15.87 -4.17
CA GLY A 153 -27.13 -14.59 -4.71
C GLY A 153 -26.12 -14.64 -5.87
N TYR A 154 -25.46 -15.78 -6.13
CA TYR A 154 -24.33 -15.84 -7.08
C TYR A 154 -24.64 -16.54 -8.41
N TYR A 155 -25.79 -17.22 -8.53
CA TYR A 155 -26.18 -17.95 -9.75
C TYR A 155 -27.05 -17.16 -10.74
N PHE A 156 -27.56 -15.98 -10.36
CA PHE A 156 -28.53 -15.26 -11.20
C PHE A 156 -27.92 -14.48 -12.38
N ASN A 157 -26.59 -14.29 -12.42
CA ASN A 157 -25.94 -13.49 -13.47
C ASN A 157 -25.27 -14.29 -14.60
N SER A 158 -25.27 -15.62 -14.55
CA SER A 158 -24.65 -16.46 -15.61
C SER A 158 -25.64 -17.29 -16.43
N VAL A 159 -26.94 -17.30 -16.06
CA VAL A 159 -27.99 -18.07 -16.76
C VAL A 159 -28.79 -17.21 -17.76
N VAL A 160 -28.32 -16.00 -18.08
CA VAL A 160 -28.83 -15.21 -19.23
C VAL A 160 -27.95 -15.44 -20.45
N PHE A 161 -27.71 -16.71 -20.79
CA PHE A 161 -27.39 -17.11 -22.15
C PHE A 161 -28.25 -18.33 -22.48
N ARG A 162 -29.40 -18.04 -23.11
CA ARG A 162 -29.93 -18.71 -24.31
C ARG A 162 -29.54 -20.20 -24.43
N ASN A 163 -30.43 -21.18 -24.50
CA ASN A 163 -31.78 -21.17 -25.02
C ASN A 163 -32.32 -22.60 -24.83
N ASN A 164 -33.54 -22.72 -24.30
CA ASN A 164 -34.53 -23.79 -24.56
C ASN A 164 -34.05 -25.25 -24.70
N TYR A 165 -34.32 -26.07 -23.67
CA TYR A 165 -35.06 -27.34 -23.73
C TYR A 165 -35.30 -27.78 -22.28
N PHE A 166 -36.34 -27.29 -21.61
CA PHE A 166 -37.66 -27.92 -21.43
C PHE A 166 -37.62 -29.31 -20.74
N ARG A 167 -38.27 -29.37 -19.55
CA ARG A 167 -38.92 -30.53 -18.87
C ARG A 167 -38.01 -31.57 -18.18
N ALA A 168 -38.40 -32.21 -17.08
CA ALA A 168 -39.47 -32.08 -16.08
C ALA A 168 -39.18 -33.16 -15.01
N TRP A 169 -39.53 -32.87 -13.76
CA TRP A 169 -40.04 -33.79 -12.71
C TRP A 169 -39.76 -35.30 -12.83
N PHE A 170 -38.97 -35.84 -11.89
CA PHE A 170 -39.45 -36.66 -10.78
C PHE A 170 -38.49 -36.55 -9.59
#